data_AF-A0A5C7KXV7-F1
#
_entry.id   AF-A0A5C7KXV7-F1
#
_cell.length_a   1.000
_cell.length_b   1.000
_cell.length_c   1.000
_cell.angle_alpha   90.00
_cell.angle_beta   90.00
_cell.angle_gamma   90.00
#
_symmetry.space_group_name_H-M   'P 1'
#
loop_
_entity.id
_entity.type
_entity.pdbx_description
1 polymer ?
#
loop_
_entity_poly.entity_id
_entity_poly.type
_entity_poly.pdbx_seq_one_letter_code
_entity_poly.pdbx_strand_id
1 'polypeptide(L)'
;MKLDSSGLVGRHGTVTEAATPIVNAITKAGGRCSAGFITASRKPIRYAGRRVKAVEDGNSILLTILTKLGKQEIRVYGLKLDVVQTVLAGLKGYEIAK
;
A
#
# COMPACT_ATOMS: atom_id res chain seq x y z
N MET A 1 14.05 2.08 11.34
CA MET A 1 13.52 3.19 10.52
C MET A 1 13.45 4.42 11.41
N LYS A 2 14.10 5.53 11.03
CA LYS A 2 14.12 6.77 11.83
C LYS A 2 12.98 7.66 11.31
N LEU A 3 12.07 8.04 12.20
CA LEU A 3 10.94 8.95 11.88
C LEU A 3 11.49 10.38 11.72
N ASP A 4 10.96 11.15 10.77
CA ASP A 4 11.11 12.60 10.78
C ASP A 4 10.17 13.26 11.81
N SER A 5 10.29 14.58 11.95
CA SER A 5 9.48 15.39 12.88
C SER A 5 7.97 15.31 12.63
N SER A 6 7.54 14.90 11.43
CA SER A 6 6.14 14.72 11.05
C SER A 6 5.63 13.28 11.24
N GLY A 7 6.49 12.36 11.69
CA GLY A 7 6.14 10.95 11.86
C GLY A 7 6.17 10.14 10.56
N LEU A 8 6.79 10.69 9.52
CA LEU A 8 7.03 9.98 8.26
C LEU A 8 8.39 9.28 8.30
N VAL A 9 8.53 8.19 7.55
CA VAL A 9 9.79 7.42 7.44
C VAL A 9 10.35 7.40 6.02
N GLY A 10 9.71 8.10 5.09
CA GLY A 10 10.17 8.21 3.71
C GLY A 10 9.55 9.41 3.00
N ARG A 11 10.19 9.84 1.91
CA ARG A 11 9.70 10.94 1.07
C ARG A 11 8.56 10.47 0.16
N HIS A 12 7.64 11.40 -0.13
CA HIS A 12 6.64 11.26 -1.19
C HIS A 12 7.29 10.71 -2.48
N GLY A 13 6.70 9.69 -3.11
CA GLY A 13 7.28 8.99 -4.26
C GLY A 13 8.14 7.75 -3.93
N THR A 14 8.50 7.51 -2.67
CA THR A 14 9.24 6.31 -2.27
C THR A 14 8.30 5.12 -2.09
N VAL A 15 8.64 3.96 -2.65
CA VAL A 15 7.90 2.70 -2.45
C VAL A 15 8.65 1.83 -1.44
N THR A 16 8.00 1.42 -0.34
CA THR A 16 8.64 0.54 0.64
C THR A 16 8.80 -0.87 0.10
N GLU A 17 9.72 -1.66 0.66
CA GLU A 17 9.88 -3.09 0.30
C GLU A 17 8.58 -3.89 0.45
N ALA A 18 7.73 -3.52 1.41
CA ALA A 18 6.42 -4.13 1.59
C ALA A 18 5.41 -3.72 0.50
N ALA A 19 5.61 -2.58 -0.16
CA ALA A 19 4.74 -2.08 -1.22
C ALA A 19 5.24 -2.42 -2.62
N THR A 20 6.53 -2.67 -2.81
CA THR A 20 7.13 -3.01 -4.12
C THR A 20 6.42 -4.17 -4.83
N PRO A 21 6.08 -5.30 -4.16
CA PRO A 21 5.39 -6.41 -4.84
C PRO A 21 4.00 -6.02 -5.35
N ILE A 22 3.30 -5.18 -4.59
CA ILE A 22 1.96 -4.70 -4.92
C ILE A 22 2.03 -3.76 -6.12
N VAL A 23 2.91 -2.77 -6.08
CA VAL A 23 3.12 -1.83 -7.19
C VAL A 23 3.48 -2.57 -8.48
N ASN A 24 4.40 -3.53 -8.40
CA ASN A 24 4.80 -4.33 -9.56
C ASN A 24 3.64 -5.15 -10.13
N ALA A 25 2.82 -5.77 -9.29
CA ALA A 25 1.67 -6.56 -9.73
C ALA A 25 0.59 -5.68 -10.39
N ILE A 26 0.32 -4.51 -9.83
CA ILE A 26 -0.63 -3.54 -10.39
C ILE A 26 -0.14 -3.00 -11.74
N THR A 27 1.15 -2.64 -11.85
CA THR A 27 1.75 -2.20 -13.11
C THR A 27 1.67 -3.29 -14.18
N LYS A 28 1.91 -4.56 -13.81
CA LYS A 28 1.75 -5.71 -14.73
C LYS A 28 0.32 -5.91 -15.20
N ALA A 29 -0.68 -5.57 -14.37
CA ALA A 29 -2.08 -5.61 -14.75
C ALA A 29 -2.51 -4.42 -15.65
N GLY A 30 -1.59 -3.51 -15.98
CA GLY A 30 -1.87 -2.32 -16.80
C GLY A 30 -2.25 -1.07 -16.00
N GLY A 31 -2.21 -1.12 -14.67
CA GLY A 31 -2.47 0.01 -13.80
C GLY A 31 -1.28 0.97 -13.65
N ARG A 32 -1.54 2.17 -13.17
CA ARG A 32 -0.51 3.16 -12.79
C ARG A 32 -0.57 3.42 -11.29
N CYS A 33 0.59 3.36 -10.62
CA CYS A 33 0.68 3.64 -9.19
C CYS A 33 1.32 5.00 -8.94
N SER A 34 0.71 5.81 -8.07
CA SER A 34 1.32 7.00 -7.48
C SER A 34 1.59 6.72 -6.00
N ALA A 35 2.86 6.68 -5.64
CA ALA A 35 3.30 6.41 -4.27
C ALA A 35 3.03 7.62 -3.39
N GLY A 36 2.12 7.46 -2.43
CA GLY A 36 1.76 8.50 -1.47
C GLY A 36 2.67 8.50 -0.24
N PHE A 37 2.08 8.78 0.92
CA PHE A 37 2.79 8.97 2.17
C PHE A 37 3.16 7.66 2.85
N ILE A 38 4.34 7.63 3.47
CA ILE A 38 4.80 6.52 4.33
C ILE A 38 4.83 7.03 5.77
N THR A 39 3.91 6.53 6.58
CA THR A 39 3.87 6.83 8.02
C THR A 39 4.40 5.61 8.77
N ALA A 40 5.29 5.81 9.72
CA ALA A 40 5.64 4.75 10.67
C ALA A 40 4.96 5.00 12.00
N SER A 41 4.54 3.92 12.64
CA SER A 41 3.95 3.97 13.95
C SER A 41 5.05 3.94 15.00
N ARG A 42 5.00 4.87 15.97
CA ARG A 42 5.91 4.87 17.13
C ARG A 42 5.74 3.60 17.99
N LYS A 43 4.58 2.94 17.90
CA LYS A 43 4.30 1.66 18.56
C LYS A 43 4.01 0.60 17.49
N PRO A 44 4.56 -0.62 17.57
CA PRO A 44 4.25 -1.68 16.63
C PRO A 44 2.74 -1.90 16.58
N ILE A 45 2.15 -1.86 15.38
CA ILE A 45 0.74 -2.13 15.22
C ILE A 45 0.54 -3.64 15.43
N ARG A 46 -0.46 -3.99 16.24
CA ARG A 46 -0.71 -5.34 16.79
C ARG A 46 -1.23 -6.35 15.75
N TYR A 47 -0.81 -6.27 14.49
CA TYR A 47 -1.11 -7.30 13.48
C TYR A 47 0.17 -8.00 13.04
N ALA A 48 0.11 -9.33 12.89
CA ALA A 48 1.28 -10.18 12.72
C ALA A 48 1.89 -10.17 11.29
N GLY A 49 1.29 -9.47 10.33
CA GLY A 49 1.63 -9.59 8.91
C GLY A 49 1.57 -8.30 8.10
N ARG A 50 1.46 -8.45 6.77
CA ARG A 50 1.23 -7.36 5.82
C ARG A 50 -0.23 -7.39 5.42
N ARG A 51 -0.98 -6.33 5.74
CA ARG A 51 -2.39 -6.18 5.34
C ARG A 51 -2.52 -5.15 4.25
N VAL A 52 -3.44 -5.35 3.32
CA VAL A 52 -3.73 -4.39 2.26
C VAL A 52 -5.22 -4.14 2.22
N LYS A 53 -5.60 -2.87 2.25
CA LYS A 53 -6.97 -2.42 2.01
C LYS A 53 -7.01 -1.68 0.67
N ALA A 54 -8.02 -1.96 -0.15
CA ALA A 54 -8.28 -1.25 -1.39
C ALA A 54 -9.67 -0.62 -1.32
N VAL A 55 -9.77 0.68 -1.61
CA VAL A 55 -11.02 1.43 -1.58
C VAL A 55 -11.06 2.37 -2.77
N GLU A 56 -12.23 2.57 -3.37
CA GLU A 56 -12.41 3.61 -4.39
C GLU A 56 -12.28 5.00 -3.76
N ASP A 57 -11.54 5.88 -4.42
CA ASP A 57 -11.26 7.26 -4.04
C ASP A 57 -11.38 8.15 -5.29
N GLY A 58 -12.60 8.58 -5.60
CA GLY A 58 -12.93 9.35 -6.79
C GLY A 58 -12.57 8.58 -8.08
N ASN A 59 -11.67 9.15 -8.88
CA ASN A 59 -11.19 8.53 -10.14
C ASN A 59 -10.00 7.58 -9.93
N SER A 60 -9.75 7.16 -8.70
CA SER A 60 -8.61 6.33 -8.32
C SER A 60 -8.99 5.29 -7.27
N ILE A 61 -8.07 4.37 -6.99
CA ILE A 61 -8.20 3.41 -5.91
C ILE A 61 -7.11 3.71 -4.88
N LEU A 62 -7.51 3.96 -3.64
CA LEU A 62 -6.59 4.12 -2.53
C LEU A 62 -6.23 2.74 -1.96
N LEU A 63 -4.96 2.38 -2.09
CA LEU A 63 -4.36 1.23 -1.44
C LEU A 63 -3.71 1.65 -0.13
N THR A 64 -4.14 1.07 0.98
CA THR A 64 -3.51 1.22 2.28
C THR A 64 -2.76 -0.05 2.64
N ILE A 65 -1.44 0.02 2.67
CA ILE A 65 -0.55 -1.10 2.97
C ILE A 65 -0.11 -0.97 4.42
N LEU A 66 -0.59 -1.89 5.24
CA LEU A 66 -0.39 -1.96 6.67
C LEU A 66 0.73 -2.97 6.97
N THR A 67 1.83 -2.52 7.58
CA THR A 67 2.93 -3.35 8.11
C THR A 67 3.06 -3.21 9.64
N LYS A 68 3.66 -4.18 10.36
CA LYS A 68 3.88 -4.08 11.82
C LYS A 68 4.39 -2.72 12.31
N LEU A 69 5.18 -2.03 11.49
CA LEU A 69 5.88 -0.81 11.86
C LEU A 69 5.25 0.47 11.29
N GLY A 70 4.17 0.39 10.51
CA GLY A 70 3.61 1.56 9.86
C GLY A 70 2.62 1.26 8.75
N LYS A 71 2.18 2.32 8.06
CA LYS A 71 1.33 2.25 6.88
C LYS A 71 1.89 3.05 5.71
N GLN A 72 1.67 2.56 4.50
CA GLN A 72 1.93 3.29 3.26
C GLN A 72 0.65 3.38 2.44
N GLU A 73 0.35 4.58 1.95
CA GLU A 73 -0.78 4.82 1.06
C GLU A 73 -0.29 4.98 -0.39
N ILE A 74 -0.98 4.33 -1.33
CA ILE A 74 -0.68 4.34 -2.75
C ILE A 74 -1.97 4.57 -3.52
N ARG A 75 -1.98 5.48 -4.48
CA ARG A 75 -3.10 5.64 -5.41
C ARG A 75 -2.88 4.84 -6.68
N VAL A 76 -3.90 4.10 -7.09
CA VAL A 76 -3.90 3.30 -8.32
C VAL A 76 -4.89 3.93 -9.31
N TYR A 77 -4.46 4.02 -10.56
CA TYR A 77 -5.25 4.56 -11.66
C TYR A 77 -5.29 3.57 -12.83
N GLY A 78 -6.32 3.68 -13.67
CA GLY A 78 -6.45 2.89 -14.89
C GLY A 78 -6.93 1.44 -14.68
N LEU A 79 -7.28 1.07 -13.45
CA LEU A 79 -7.90 -0.22 -13.11
C LEU A 79 -9.16 0.01 -12.30
N LYS A 80 -10.07 -0.97 -12.38
CA LYS A 80 -11.25 -1.06 -11.52
C LYS A 80 -10.94 -1.77 -10.21
N LEU A 81 -11.74 -1.51 -9.16
CA LEU A 81 -11.50 -2.03 -7.82
C LEU A 81 -11.49 -3.56 -7.77
N ASP A 82 -12.39 -4.21 -8.49
CA ASP A 82 -12.49 -5.68 -8.62
C ASP A 82 -11.20 -6.30 -9.21
N VAL A 83 -10.65 -5.67 -10.25
CA VAL A 83 -9.37 -6.08 -10.86
C VAL A 83 -8.24 -5.92 -9.86
N VAL A 84 -8.18 -4.79 -9.15
CA VAL A 84 -7.17 -4.55 -8.12
C VAL A 84 -7.28 -5.57 -6.99
N GLN A 85 -8.48 -5.85 -6.50
CA GLN A 85 -8.71 -6.88 -5.47
C GLN A 85 -8.28 -8.27 -5.94
N THR A 86 -8.53 -8.61 -7.20
CA THR A 86 -8.08 -9.88 -7.81
C THR A 86 -6.55 -9.96 -7.87
N VAL A 87 -5.88 -8.88 -8.29
CA VAL A 87 -4.41 -8.80 -8.30
C VAL A 87 -3.84 -8.97 -6.89
N LEU A 88 -4.43 -8.29 -5.90
CA LEU A 88 -4.01 -8.41 -4.51
C LEU A 88 -4.23 -9.82 -3.96
N ALA A 89 -5.29 -10.52 -4.38
CA ALA A 89 -5.59 -11.87 -3.90
C ALA A 89 -4.57 -12.90 -4.40
N GLY A 90 -3.91 -12.63 -5.53
CA GLY A 90 -2.81 -13.44 -6.05
C GLY A 90 -1.47 -13.23 -5.34
N LEU A 91 -1.33 -12.23 -4.46
CA LEU A 91 -0.08 -11.93 -3.78
C LEU A 91 0.11 -12.80 -2.53
N LYS A 92 1.15 -13.65 -2.56
CA LYS A 92 1.55 -14.44 -1.38
C LYS A 92 2.08 -13.52 -0.27
N GLY A 93 1.66 -13.78 0.97
CA GLY A 93 2.13 -13.07 2.16
C GLY A 93 1.42 -11.74 2.45
N TYR A 94 0.32 -11.45 1.75
CA TYR A 94 -0.54 -10.30 2.02
C TYR A 94 -1.94 -10.76 2.40
N GLU A 95 -2.47 -10.21 3.49
CA GLU A 95 -3.87 -10.38 3.87
C GLU A 95 -4.69 -9.21 3.32
N ILE A 96 -5.74 -9.49 2.57
CA ILE A 96 -6.67 -8.45 2.12
C ILE A 96 -7.61 -8.11 3.27
N ALA A 97 -7.53 -6.87 3.73
CA ALA A 97 -8.50 -6.32 4.67
C ALA A 97 -9.76 -5.88 3.89
N LYS A 98 -10.92 -6.37 4.35
CA LYS A 98 -12.23 -5.90 3.88
C LYS A 98 -12.51 -4.49 4.38
#